data_AF-A0AA37WUQ6-F1
#
_entry.id   AF-A0AA37WUQ6-F1
#
_cell.length_a   1.000
_cell.length_b   1.000
_cell.length_c   1.000
_cell.angle_alpha   90.00
_cell.angle_beta   90.00
_cell.angle_gamma   90.00
#
_symmetry.space_group_name_H-M   'P 1'
#
loop_
_entity.id
_entity.type
_entity.pdbx_description
1 polymer ?
#
loop_
_entity_poly.entity_id
_entity_poly.type
_entity_poly.pdbx_seq_one_letter_code
_entity_poly.pdbx_strand_id
1 'polypeptide(L)'
;MSWHPDEAYDDAALQREEAAEVLTPEAVITRLKLAVTDAGSQAEFARRAGTSRSRVCEVLSGRRPPGDAILAALGARRAIVGRQA
;
A
#
# COMPACT_ATOMS: atom_id res chain seq x y z
N MET A 1 12.21 34.02 -16.30
CA MET A 1 11.34 32.87 -16.62
C MET A 1 10.72 32.42 -15.32
N SER A 2 9.52 32.91 -15.02
CA SER A 2 8.77 32.46 -13.84
C SER A 2 8.02 31.19 -14.23
N TRP A 3 8.38 30.08 -13.61
CA TRP A 3 7.63 28.83 -13.72
C TRP A 3 6.34 29.01 -12.92
N HIS A 4 5.25 29.27 -13.63
CA HIS A 4 3.90 29.24 -13.08
C HIS A 4 3.27 27.91 -13.52
N PRO A 5 3.16 26.90 -12.63
CA PRO A 5 2.25 25.80 -12.90
C PRO A 5 0.84 26.38 -13.04
N ASP A 6 0.11 25.94 -14.07
CA ASP A 6 -1.29 26.31 -14.28
C ASP A 6 -2.12 25.83 -13.06
N GLU A 7 -3.18 26.54 -12.67
CA GLU A 7 -4.05 26.21 -11.53
C GLU A 7 -4.57 24.76 -11.62
N ALA A 8 -4.74 24.26 -12.84
CA ALA A 8 -5.12 22.88 -13.12
C ALA A 8 -4.10 21.82 -12.64
N TYR A 9 -2.81 22.16 -12.54
CA TYR A 9 -1.77 21.26 -12.03
C TYR A 9 -1.83 21.12 -10.51
N ASP A 10 -2.00 22.23 -9.80
CA ASP A 10 -2.08 22.24 -8.34
C ASP A 10 -3.37 21.56 -7.86
N ASP A 11 -4.51 21.80 -8.50
CA ASP A 11 -5.77 21.14 -8.15
C ASP A 11 -5.72 19.61 -8.33
N ALA A 12 -5.12 19.14 -9.44
CA ALA A 12 -5.02 17.70 -9.72
C ALA A 12 -3.98 16.99 -8.84
N ALA A 13 -2.99 17.72 -8.33
CA ALA A 13 -2.03 17.22 -7.35
C ALA A 13 -2.65 17.19 -5.94
N LEU A 14 -3.35 18.27 -5.56
CA LEU A 14 -4.06 18.40 -4.29
C LEU A 14 -5.19 17.36 -4.17
N GLN A 15 -5.97 17.11 -5.23
CA GLN A 15 -6.99 16.06 -5.22
C GLN A 15 -6.41 14.65 -5.05
N ARG A 16 -5.21 14.38 -5.59
CA ARG A 16 -4.51 13.11 -5.38
C ARG A 16 -3.98 12.96 -3.95
N GLU A 17 -3.57 14.07 -3.34
CA GLU A 17 -3.10 14.09 -1.95
C GLU A 17 -4.25 14.04 -0.93
N GLU A 18 -5.36 14.75 -1.16
CA GLU A 18 -6.56 14.71 -0.32
C GLU A 18 -7.21 13.32 -0.31
N ALA A 19 -7.12 12.57 -1.40
CA ALA A 19 -7.66 11.22 -1.50
C ALA A 19 -6.73 10.13 -0.92
N ALA A 20 -5.55 10.48 -0.40
CA ALA A 20 -4.61 9.51 0.14
C ALA A 20 -5.02 9.07 1.55
N GLU A 21 -5.75 7.95 1.65
CA GLU A 21 -6.06 7.32 2.92
C GLU A 21 -4.79 6.71 3.56
N VAL A 22 -4.48 7.12 4.80
CA VAL A 22 -3.41 6.51 5.59
C VAL A 22 -3.94 5.26 6.27
N LEU A 23 -3.43 4.10 5.84
CA LEU A 23 -3.77 2.82 6.45
C LEU A 23 -2.89 2.53 7.67
N THR A 24 -3.51 2.09 8.78
CA THR A 24 -2.76 1.52 9.90
C THR A 24 -2.19 0.15 9.52
N PRO A 25 -1.15 -0.35 10.24
CA PRO A 25 -0.63 -1.69 10.00
C PRO A 25 -1.71 -2.79 10.04
N GLU A 26 -2.67 -2.70 10.95
CA GLU A 26 -3.77 -3.65 11.10
C GLU A 26 -4.72 -3.62 9.90
N ALA A 27 -5.01 -2.42 9.39
CA ALA A 27 -5.81 -2.25 8.17
C ALA A 27 -5.11 -2.88 6.96
N VAL A 28 -3.78 -2.70 6.84
CA VAL A 28 -2.98 -3.35 5.78
C VAL A 28 -3.06 -4.87 5.87
N ILE A 29 -2.94 -5.45 7.07
CA ILE A 29 -3.05 -6.91 7.26
C ILE A 29 -4.47 -7.40 6.93
N THR A 30 -5.51 -6.66 7.29
CA THR A 30 -6.89 -6.99 6.94
C THR A 30 -7.09 -7.00 5.42
N ARG A 31 -6.59 -5.97 4.73
CA ARG A 31 -6.62 -5.91 3.27
C ARG A 31 -5.83 -7.05 2.61
N LEU A 32 -4.69 -7.42 3.19
CA LEU A 32 -3.91 -8.57 2.73
C LEU A 32 -4.68 -9.90 2.87
N LYS A 33 -5.40 -10.10 3.98
CA LYS A 33 -6.23 -11.30 4.17
C LYS A 33 -7.32 -11.40 3.11
N LEU A 34 -8.02 -10.30 2.83
CA LEU A 34 -9.04 -10.24 1.78
C LEU A 34 -8.44 -10.55 0.41
N ALA A 35 -7.33 -9.91 0.05
CA ALA A 35 -6.65 -10.15 -1.23
C ALA A 35 -6.18 -11.60 -1.39
N VAL A 36 -5.75 -12.25 -0.30
CA VAL A 36 -5.41 -13.68 -0.29
C VAL A 36 -6.64 -14.56 -0.50
N THR A 37 -7.77 -14.23 0.13
CA THR A 37 -9.04 -14.93 -0.08
C THR A 37 -9.52 -14.78 -1.53
N ASP A 38 -9.46 -13.57 -2.10
CA ASP A 38 -9.85 -13.29 -3.48
C ASP A 38 -8.93 -13.98 -4.50
N ALA A 39 -7.65 -14.12 -4.17
CA ALA A 39 -6.72 -14.92 -4.96
C ALA A 39 -6.95 -16.44 -4.81
N GLY A 40 -7.73 -16.87 -3.82
CA GLY A 40 -8.02 -18.28 -3.50
C GLY A 40 -6.96 -18.96 -2.63
N SER A 41 -5.73 -18.44 -2.57
CA SER A 41 -4.70 -18.93 -1.65
C SER A 41 -3.54 -17.94 -1.48
N GLN A 42 -2.76 -18.12 -0.42
CA GLN A 42 -1.52 -17.35 -0.20
C GLN A 42 -0.49 -17.57 -1.32
N ALA A 43 -0.44 -18.78 -1.88
CA ALA A 43 0.49 -19.12 -2.95
C ALA A 43 0.13 -18.40 -4.26
N GLU A 44 -1.17 -18.37 -4.59
CA GLU A 44 -1.67 -17.70 -5.78
C GLU A 44 -1.54 -16.18 -5.67
N PHE A 45 -1.86 -15.61 -4.49
CA PHE A 45 -1.58 -14.20 -4.23
C PHE A 45 -0.08 -13.88 -4.39
N ALA A 46 0.79 -14.69 -3.78
CA ALA A 46 2.23 -14.48 -3.85
C ALA A 46 2.76 -14.52 -5.30
N ARG A 47 2.26 -15.44 -6.12
CA ARG A 47 2.58 -15.54 -7.54
C ARG A 47 2.19 -14.28 -8.30
N ARG A 48 0.97 -13.76 -8.10
CA ARG A 48 0.50 -12.52 -8.73
C ARG A 48 1.29 -11.29 -8.27
N ALA A 49 1.65 -11.26 -6.99
CA ALA A 49 2.38 -10.16 -6.37
C ALA A 49 3.91 -10.21 -6.58
N GLY A 50 4.45 -11.24 -7.25
CA GLY A 50 5.88 -11.40 -7.46
C GLY A 50 6.68 -11.62 -6.17
N THR A 51 6.10 -12.30 -5.17
CA THR A 51 6.75 -12.60 -3.89
C THR A 51 6.65 -14.09 -3.53
N SER A 52 7.22 -14.50 -2.40
CA SER A 52 7.14 -15.89 -1.93
C SER A 52 5.96 -16.10 -0.99
N ARG A 53 5.35 -17.30 -1.03
CA ARG A 53 4.32 -17.70 -0.06
C ARG A 53 4.78 -17.56 1.38
N SER A 54 6.04 -17.92 1.66
CA SER A 54 6.62 -17.81 3.00
C SER A 54 6.64 -16.36 3.48
N ARG A 55 6.98 -15.40 2.59
CA ARG A 55 6.95 -13.97 2.90
C ARG A 55 5.54 -13.50 3.24
N VAL A 56 4.53 -13.95 2.49
CA VAL A 56 3.11 -13.63 2.77
C VAL A 56 2.69 -14.20 4.13
N CYS A 57 3.06 -15.44 4.44
CA CYS A 57 2.78 -16.08 5.73
C CYS A 57 3.43 -15.33 6.90
N GLU A 58 4.71 -14.96 6.80
CA GLU A 58 5.40 -14.16 7.82
C GLU A 58 4.75 -12.81 8.08
N VAL A 59 4.23 -12.16 7.03
CA VAL A 59 3.51 -10.88 7.15
C VAL A 59 2.15 -11.08 7.81
N LEU A 60 1.38 -12.08 7.38
CA LEU A 60 0.08 -12.40 7.98
C LEU A 60 0.20 -12.83 9.45
N SER A 61 1.31 -13.47 9.83
CA SER A 61 1.59 -13.85 11.21
C SER A 61 2.20 -12.72 12.04
N GLY A 62 2.40 -11.53 11.48
CA GLY A 62 3.03 -10.38 12.15
C GLY A 62 4.51 -10.53 12.44
N ARG A 63 5.19 -11.59 11.94
CA ARG A 63 6.62 -11.79 12.15
C ARG A 63 7.47 -10.80 11.36
N ARG A 64 6.92 -10.27 10.26
CA ARG A 64 7.57 -9.24 9.45
C ARG A 64 6.57 -8.20 8.98
N PRO A 65 7.00 -6.94 8.80
CA PRO A 65 6.19 -5.95 8.11
C PRO A 65 6.05 -6.30 6.61
N PRO A 66 4.94 -5.87 5.98
CA PRO A 66 4.76 -5.98 4.54
C PRO A 66 5.86 -5.19 3.81
N GLY A 67 6.50 -5.86 2.84
CA GLY A 67 7.47 -5.23 1.95
C GLY A 67 6.80 -4.59 0.74
N ASP A 68 7.58 -3.88 -0.06
CA ASP A 68 7.07 -3.06 -1.18
C ASP A 68 6.29 -3.88 -2.21
N ALA A 69 6.72 -5.11 -2.52
CA ALA A 69 5.97 -5.99 -3.44
C ALA A 69 4.55 -6.31 -2.94
N ILE A 70 4.40 -6.56 -1.63
CA ILE A 70 3.09 -6.82 -1.03
C ILE A 70 2.26 -5.54 -1.00
N LEU A 71 2.85 -4.40 -0.63
CA LEU A 71 2.15 -3.12 -0.59
C LEU A 71 1.67 -2.70 -1.99
N ALA A 72 2.54 -2.80 -3.00
CA ALA A 72 2.20 -2.50 -4.39
C ALA A 72 1.05 -3.39 -4.90
N ALA A 73 1.06 -4.69 -4.58
CA ALA A 73 -0.03 -5.60 -4.93
C ALA A 73 -1.37 -5.26 -4.24
N LEU A 74 -1.33 -4.54 -3.11
CA LEU A 74 -2.52 -4.03 -2.42
C LEU A 74 -2.93 -2.62 -2.85
N GLY A 75 -2.20 -2.00 -3.80
CA GLY A 75 -2.39 -0.61 -4.21
C GLY A 75 -1.93 0.40 -3.15
N ALA A 76 -1.06 0.00 -2.23
CA ALA A 76 -0.56 0.82 -1.14
C ALA A 76 0.93 1.13 -1.29
N ARG A 77 1.39 2.16 -0.57
CA ARG A 77 2.80 2.52 -0.43
C ARG A 77 3.11 2.85 1.02
N ARG A 78 4.40 2.80 1.40
CA ARG A 78 4.83 3.24 2.73
C ARG A 78 4.72 4.76 2.81
N ALA A 79 4.17 5.25 3.91
CA ALA A 79 4.15 6.66 4.27
C ALA A 79 4.77 6.85 5.67
N ILE A 80 5.45 7.98 5.88
CA ILE A 80 5.97 8.39 7.18
C ILE A 80 5.08 9.52 7.65
N VAL A 81 4.34 9.31 8.73
CA VAL A 81 3.48 10.33 9.33
C VAL A 81 4.23 10.92 10.53
N GLY A 82 4.67 12.17 10.39
CA GLY A 82 5.24 12.94 11.49
C GLY A 82 4.14 13.64 12.29
N ARG A 83 4.28 13.70 13.61
CA ARG A 83 3.45 14.55 14.46
C ARG A 83 4.12 15.91 14.58
N GLN A 84 3.47 16.98 14.14
CA GLN A 84 3.90 18.33 14.53
C GLN A 84 3.41 18.61 15.96
N ALA A 85 4.32 19.17 16.77
CA ALA A 85 4.07 19.60 18.14
C ALA A 85 3.46 21.00 18.18
#